data_AF-A0A1R2BRE0-F1
#
_entry.id   AF-A0A1R2BRE0-F1
#
_cell.length_a   1.000
_cell.length_b   1.000
_cell.length_c   1.000
_cell.angle_alpha   90.00
_cell.angle_beta   90.00
_cell.angle_gamma   90.00
#
_symmetry.space_group_name_H-M   'P 1'
#
loop_
_entity.id
_entity.type
_entity.pdbx_description
1 polymer ?
#
loop_
_entity_poly.entity_id
_entity_poly.type
_entity_poly.pdbx_seq_one_letter_code
_entity_poly.pdbx_strand_id
1 'polypeptide(L)'
;MGVMDDEYFYVPKTELPAHEQQIADKQSTMIKLDFIRKWVVKGNLDLFKTEQERDWAYIVRKEYLYHQKKAIGEGIAYTSLATVVYSLLVRQVSFKPLALFFVITPFLVTPRLSKDCRRMFEMLNVGTEYELGAERNRILEECNRISRRANF
;
A
#
# COMPACT_ATOMS: atom_id res chain seq x y z
N MET A 1 -22.64 -25.52 -13.55
CA MET A 1 -23.43 -24.28 -13.38
C MET A 1 -22.50 -23.25 -12.79
N GLY A 2 -21.85 -22.46 -13.65
CA GLY A 2 -21.00 -21.36 -13.21
C GLY A 2 -21.90 -20.20 -12.85
N VAL A 3 -21.99 -19.91 -11.54
CA VAL A 3 -22.49 -18.63 -11.08
C VAL A 3 -21.44 -17.63 -11.55
N MET A 4 -21.79 -16.85 -12.57
CA MET A 4 -21.06 -15.64 -12.91
C MET A 4 -21.30 -14.72 -11.72
N ASP A 5 -20.43 -14.81 -10.72
CA ASP A 5 -20.32 -13.75 -9.72
C ASP A 5 -20.15 -12.47 -10.52
N ASP A 6 -21.04 -11.51 -10.29
CA ASP A 6 -20.92 -10.15 -10.80
C ASP A 6 -19.55 -9.63 -10.35
N GLU A 7 -18.53 -9.87 -11.19
CA GLU A 7 -17.23 -9.26 -11.10
C GLU A 7 -17.53 -7.78 -10.95
N TYR A 8 -17.21 -7.21 -9.79
CA TYR A 8 -17.19 -5.77 -9.60
C TYR A 8 -16.12 -5.23 -10.56
N PHE A 9 -16.50 -5.11 -11.83
CA PHE A 9 -15.69 -4.56 -12.89
C PHE A 9 -15.33 -3.16 -12.45
N TYR A 10 -14.03 -2.91 -12.38
CA TYR A 10 -13.50 -1.58 -12.20
C TYR A 10 -14.16 -0.68 -13.25
N VAL A 11 -15.08 0.19 -12.84
CA VAL A 11 -15.77 1.09 -13.78
C VAL A 11 -14.69 1.92 -14.46
N PRO A 12 -14.60 1.90 -15.80
CA PRO A 12 -13.55 2.61 -16.52
C PRO A 12 -13.57 4.10 -16.16
N LYS A 13 -12.37 4.66 -15.97
CA LYS A 13 -12.12 6.06 -15.55
C LYS A 13 -12.70 7.05 -16.56
N THR A 14 -13.92 7.53 -16.39
CA THR A 14 -14.38 8.67 -17.22
C THR A 14 -15.65 9.28 -16.66
N GLU A 15 -15.51 10.34 -15.85
CA GLU A 15 -16.40 11.54 -15.82
C GLU A 15 -15.69 12.76 -15.20
N LEU A 16 -14.65 12.55 -14.35
CA LEU A 16 -13.99 13.63 -13.61
C LEU A 16 -12.87 14.37 -14.38
N PRO A 17 -12.67 15.67 -14.11
CA PRO A 17 -11.44 16.39 -14.46
C PRO A 17 -10.17 15.68 -13.96
N ALA A 18 -9.09 15.73 -14.73
CA ALA A 18 -7.86 14.99 -14.45
C ALA A 18 -7.24 15.27 -13.06
N HIS A 19 -7.40 16.49 -12.54
CA HIS A 19 -6.90 16.86 -11.21
C HIS A 19 -7.71 16.20 -10.08
N GLU A 20 -9.04 16.19 -10.18
CA GLU A 20 -9.93 15.58 -9.21
C GLU A 20 -9.81 14.06 -9.20
N GLN A 21 -9.63 13.46 -10.39
CA GLN A 21 -9.32 12.03 -10.50
C GLN A 21 -8.03 11.67 -9.76
N GLN A 22 -6.98 12.50 -9.81
CA GLN A 22 -5.75 12.24 -9.06
C GLN A 22 -5.96 12.30 -7.55
N ILE A 23 -6.82 13.19 -7.07
CA ILE A 23 -7.17 13.29 -5.65
C ILE A 23 -7.95 12.04 -5.22
N ALA A 24 -8.96 11.65 -6.00
CA ALA A 24 -9.75 10.44 -5.75
C ALA A 24 -8.88 9.17 -5.78
N ASP A 25 -7.96 9.06 -6.75
CA ASP A 25 -7.03 7.93 -6.86
C ASP A 25 -6.09 7.86 -5.64
N LYS A 26 -5.59 9.01 -5.15
CA LYS A 26 -4.77 9.07 -3.94
C LYS A 26 -5.57 8.64 -2.70
N GLN A 27 -6.79 9.14 -2.52
CA GLN A 27 -7.65 8.77 -1.40
C GLN A 27 -8.00 7.27 -1.43
N SER A 28 -8.39 6.75 -2.59
CA SER A 28 -8.65 5.32 -2.83
C SER A 28 -7.44 4.47 -2.45
N THR A 29 -6.24 4.89 -2.86
CA THR A 29 -5.00 4.19 -2.51
C THR A 29 -4.74 4.20 -1.00
N MET A 30 -4.99 5.31 -0.31
CA MET A 30 -4.82 5.39 1.15
C MET A 30 -5.76 4.44 1.89
N ILE A 31 -7.02 4.34 1.48
CA ILE A 31 -8.00 3.45 2.10
C ILE A 31 -7.61 1.97 1.88
N LYS A 32 -7.20 1.61 0.66
CA LYS A 32 -6.72 0.25 0.36
C LYS A 32 -5.48 -0.11 1.17
N LEU A 33 -4.53 0.81 1.32
CA LEU A 33 -3.35 0.60 2.15
C LEU A 33 -3.71 0.45 3.63
N ASP A 34 -4.68 1.22 4.14
CA ASP A 34 -5.13 1.08 5.52
C ASP A 34 -5.81 -0.27 5.77
N PHE A 35 -6.63 -0.73 4.82
CA PHE A 35 -7.18 -2.10 4.82
C PHE A 35 -6.07 -3.15 4.92
N ILE A 36 -5.08 -3.13 4.01
CA ILE A 36 -3.95 -4.06 4.03
C ILE A 36 -3.21 -3.99 5.36
N ARG A 37 -2.95 -2.78 5.87
CA ARG A 37 -2.22 -2.60 7.13
C ARG A 37 -2.99 -3.17 8.33
N LYS A 38 -4.31 -2.92 8.40
CA LYS A 38 -5.15 -3.32 9.52
C LYS A 38 -5.45 -4.81 9.49
N TRP A 39 -5.95 -5.31 8.37
CA TRP A 39 -6.42 -6.69 8.24
C TRP A 39 -5.31 -7.67 7.95
N VAL A 40 -4.36 -7.31 7.09
CA VAL A 40 -3.32 -8.25 6.63
C VAL A 40 -2.04 -8.13 7.46
N VAL A 41 -1.56 -6.92 7.76
CA VAL A 41 -0.28 -6.75 8.47
C VAL A 41 -0.44 -6.90 9.97
N LYS A 42 -1.45 -6.23 10.57
CA LYS A 42 -1.69 -6.26 12.01
C LYS A 42 -2.67 -7.36 12.45
N GLY A 43 -3.55 -7.81 11.56
CA GLY A 43 -4.52 -8.86 11.87
C GLY A 43 -3.86 -10.19 12.20
N ASN A 44 -4.52 -11.06 12.95
CA ASN A 44 -4.06 -12.43 13.13
C ASN A 44 -4.56 -13.27 11.93
N LEU A 45 -3.65 -13.84 11.14
CA LEU A 45 -4.01 -14.65 9.96
C LEU A 45 -4.69 -15.96 10.37
N ASP A 46 -4.38 -16.48 11.56
CA ASP A 46 -4.94 -17.75 12.04
C ASP A 46 -6.45 -17.65 12.30
N LEU A 47 -6.99 -16.43 12.37
CA LEU A 47 -8.43 -16.18 12.50
C LEU A 47 -9.19 -16.36 11.19
N PHE A 48 -8.52 -16.36 10.03
CA PHE A 48 -9.17 -16.65 8.77
C PHE A 48 -9.56 -18.12 8.70
N LYS A 49 -10.81 -18.37 8.34
CA LYS A 49 -11.42 -19.70 8.39
C LYS A 49 -10.83 -20.63 7.32
N THR A 50 -10.38 -20.08 6.20
CA THR A 50 -9.95 -20.87 5.05
C THR A 50 -8.47 -20.74 4.75
N GLU A 51 -7.89 -21.84 4.27
CA GLU A 51 -6.47 -21.90 3.90
C GLU A 51 -6.13 -20.90 2.79
N GLN A 52 -7.01 -20.74 1.81
CA GLN A 52 -6.82 -19.81 0.69
C GLN A 52 -6.73 -18.36 1.17
N GLU A 53 -7.61 -17.92 2.08
CA GLU A 53 -7.54 -16.58 2.68
C GLU A 53 -6.22 -16.36 3.41
N ARG A 54 -5.78 -17.36 4.18
CA ARG A 54 -4.53 -17.29 4.94
C ARG A 54 -3.32 -17.18 4.04
N ASP A 55 -3.25 -17.99 2.99
CA ASP A 55 -2.13 -18.03 2.06
C ASP A 55 -1.97 -16.70 1.32
N TRP A 56 -3.07 -16.17 0.77
CA TRP A 56 -3.03 -14.87 0.09
C TRP A 56 -2.70 -13.72 1.03
N ALA A 57 -3.31 -13.69 2.22
CA ALA A 57 -2.98 -12.70 3.24
C ALA A 57 -1.51 -12.82 3.68
N TYR A 58 -0.96 -14.02 3.79
CA TYR A 58 0.45 -14.26 4.11
C TYR A 58 1.38 -13.74 3.01
N ILE A 59 1.09 -14.02 1.74
CA ILE A 59 1.85 -13.52 0.59
C ILE A 59 1.87 -11.99 0.60
N VAL A 60 0.71 -11.35 0.74
CA VAL A 60 0.59 -9.88 0.76
C VAL A 60 1.31 -9.28 1.97
N ARG A 61 1.21 -9.90 3.16
CA ARG A 61 1.97 -9.48 4.34
C ARG A 61 3.48 -9.51 4.08
N LYS A 62 3.96 -10.59 3.47
CA LYS A 62 5.38 -10.76 3.16
C LYS A 62 5.86 -9.72 2.15
N GLU A 63 5.09 -9.46 1.11
CA GLU A 63 5.39 -8.44 0.10
C GLU A 63 5.42 -7.05 0.74
N TYR A 64 4.40 -6.68 1.52
CA TYR A 64 4.36 -5.42 2.26
C TYR A 64 5.61 -5.21 3.13
N LEU A 65 5.96 -6.22 3.94
CA LEU A 65 7.13 -6.16 4.82
C LEU A 65 8.45 -6.11 4.03
N TYR A 66 8.53 -6.80 2.89
CA TYR A 66 9.69 -6.74 2.02
C TYR A 66 9.91 -5.32 1.49
N HIS A 67 8.86 -4.66 0.99
CA HIS A 67 8.96 -3.27 0.52
C HIS A 67 9.38 -2.32 1.63
N GLN A 68 8.82 -2.48 2.83
CA GLN A 68 9.20 -1.66 3.99
C GLN A 68 10.66 -1.87 4.38
N LYS A 69 11.12 -3.12 4.48
CA LYS A 69 12.51 -3.45 4.82
C LYS A 69 13.49 -2.97 3.76
N LYS A 70 13.15 -3.13 2.47
CA LYS A 70 13.95 -2.64 1.35
C LYS A 70 14.13 -1.14 1.41
N ALA A 71 13.05 -0.39 1.65
CA ALA A 71 13.11 1.06 1.78
C ALA A 71 13.91 1.52 3.00
N ILE A 72 13.85 0.79 4.13
CA ILE A 72 14.72 1.03 5.29
C ILE A 72 16.19 0.80 4.91
N GLY A 73 16.51 -0.30 4.24
CA GLY A 73 17.88 -0.62 3.82
C GLY A 73 18.44 0.42 2.85
N GLU A 74 17.64 0.87 1.88
CA GLU A 74 18.02 1.97 1.00
C GLU A 74 18.15 3.30 1.76
N GLY A 75 17.25 3.60 2.69
CA GLY A 75 17.35 4.77 3.56
C GLY A 75 18.67 4.81 4.31
N ILE A 76 19.07 3.69 4.94
CA ILE A 76 20.36 3.55 5.62
C ILE A 76 21.52 3.75 4.64
N ALA A 77 21.45 3.16 3.44
CA ALA A 77 22.50 3.31 2.43
C ALA A 77 22.67 4.77 2.00
N TYR A 78 21.58 5.47 1.67
CA TYR A 78 21.62 6.88 1.25
C TYR A 78 22.11 7.79 2.37
N THR A 79 21.70 7.56 3.62
CA THR A 79 22.12 8.41 4.73
C THR A 79 23.56 8.17 5.14
N SER A 80 24.02 6.91 5.05
CA SER A 80 25.43 6.58 5.28
C SER A 80 26.30 7.25 4.23
N LEU A 81 25.90 7.16 2.95
CA LEU A 81 26.59 7.85 1.86
C LEU A 81 26.63 9.37 2.06
N ALA A 82 25.50 9.98 2.42
CA ALA A 82 25.43 11.42 2.72
C ALA A 82 26.33 11.80 3.91
N THR A 83 26.42 10.96 4.94
CA THR A 83 27.29 11.18 6.09
C THR A 83 28.77 11.14 5.71
N VAL A 84 29.17 10.20 4.85
CA VAL A 84 30.54 10.12 4.33
C VAL A 84 30.89 11.36 3.52
N VAL A 85 30.02 11.75 2.57
CA VAL A 85 30.22 12.95 1.75
C VAL A 85 30.34 14.21 2.63
N TYR A 86 29.46 14.37 3.60
CA TYR A 86 29.51 15.49 4.54
C TYR A 86 30.80 15.51 5.36
N SER A 87 31.24 14.36 5.86
CA SER A 87 32.46 14.24 6.66
C SER A 87 33.72 14.58 5.84
N LEU A 88 33.73 14.24 4.54
CA LEU A 88 34.81 14.63 3.63
C LEU A 88 34.86 16.15 3.40
N LEU A 89 33.71 16.80 3.26
CA LEU A 89 33.62 18.24 3.04
C LEU A 89 34.04 19.06 4.28
N VAL A 90 33.60 18.63 5.47
CA VAL A 90 33.85 19.35 6.73
C VAL A 90 35.17 18.92 7.38
N ARG A 91 35.81 17.86 6.88
CA ARG A 91 37.03 17.24 7.46
C ARG A 91 36.89 16.86 8.94
N GLN A 92 35.66 16.64 9.40
CA GLN A 92 35.33 16.25 10.75
C GLN A 92 34.28 15.16 10.71
N VAL A 93 34.44 14.15 11.57
CA VAL A 93 33.44 13.11 11.75
C VAL A 93 32.24 13.73 12.46
N SER A 94 31.11 13.83 11.76
CA SER A 94 29.86 14.37 12.29
C SER A 94 28.73 13.41 12.00
N PHE A 95 28.01 13.01 13.05
CA PHE A 95 26.85 12.12 12.95
C PHE A 95 25.54 12.86 12.70
N LYS A 96 25.56 14.19 12.60
CA LYS A 96 24.36 15.00 12.30
C LYS A 96 23.60 14.54 11.04
N PRO A 97 24.27 14.12 9.94
CA PRO A 97 23.56 13.66 8.74
C PRO A 97 22.79 12.34 8.93
N LEU A 98 23.03 11.56 9.99
CA LEU A 98 22.20 10.39 10.32
C LEU A 98 20.76 10.78 10.64
N ALA A 99 20.52 11.99 11.15
CA ALA A 99 19.15 12.47 11.38
C ALA A 99 18.33 12.57 10.07
N LEU A 100 18.99 12.70 8.91
CA LEU A 100 18.32 12.71 7.61
C LEU A 100 17.64 11.38 7.29
N PHE A 101 17.99 10.29 7.98
CA PHE A 101 17.37 8.98 7.80
C PHE A 101 15.87 8.99 8.07
N PHE A 102 15.46 9.68 9.13
CA PHE A 102 14.04 9.79 9.50
C PHE A 102 13.25 10.62 8.48
N VAL A 103 13.91 11.50 7.73
CA VAL A 103 13.29 12.30 6.68
C VAL A 103 13.24 11.50 5.38
N ILE A 104 14.36 10.90 4.94
CA ILE A 104 14.47 10.24 3.64
C ILE A 104 13.62 8.97 3.57
N THR A 105 13.59 8.17 4.64
CA THR A 105 12.94 6.85 4.61
C THR A 105 11.44 6.94 4.28
N PRO A 106 10.62 7.81 4.93
CA PRO A 106 9.21 8.00 4.55
C PRO A 106 8.99 8.39 3.08
N PHE A 107 9.86 9.23 2.51
CA PHE A 107 9.76 9.65 1.11
C PHE A 107 10.05 8.50 0.13
N LEU A 108 10.84 7.50 0.53
CA LEU A 108 11.09 6.31 -0.29
C LEU A 108 10.00 5.24 -0.16
N VAL A 109 9.42 5.08 1.04
CA VAL A 109 8.41 4.06 1.33
C VAL A 109 7.06 4.37 0.65
N THR A 110 6.57 5.61 0.84
CA THR A 110 5.20 6.01 0.45
C THR A 110 4.88 5.83 -1.04
N PRO A 111 5.71 6.31 -2.00
CA PRO A 111 5.39 6.21 -3.43
C PRO A 111 5.57 4.79 -4.00
N ARG A 112 6.32 3.92 -3.32
CA ARG A 112 6.48 2.53 -3.75
C ARG A 112 5.29 1.70 -3.31
N LEU A 113 4.93 1.81 -2.03
CA LEU A 113 3.75 1.13 -1.52
C LEU A 113 2.47 1.54 -2.25
N SER A 114 2.33 2.79 -2.67
CA SER A 114 1.14 3.23 -3.42
C SER A 114 1.04 2.56 -4.79
N LYS A 115 2.15 2.35 -5.50
CA LYS A 115 2.18 1.64 -6.80
C LYS A 115 1.81 0.17 -6.64
N ASP A 116 2.41 -0.48 -5.64
CA ASP A 116 2.22 -1.91 -5.40
C ASP A 116 0.90 -2.20 -4.67
N CYS A 117 0.26 -1.18 -4.07
CA CYS A 117 -1.02 -1.30 -3.38
C CYS A 117 -2.10 -1.92 -4.25
N ARG A 118 -2.18 -1.53 -5.53
CA ARG A 118 -3.18 -2.08 -6.44
C ARG A 118 -3.02 -3.59 -6.59
N ARG A 119 -1.79 -4.03 -6.85
CA ARG A 119 -1.44 -5.44 -7.00
C ARG A 119 -1.69 -6.23 -5.71
N MET A 120 -1.25 -5.71 -4.57
CA MET A 120 -1.50 -6.33 -3.26
C MET A 120 -3.00 -6.44 -2.96
N PHE A 121 -3.79 -5.45 -3.34
CA PHE A 121 -5.24 -5.46 -3.15
C PHE A 121 -5.96 -6.42 -4.10
N GLU A 122 -5.46 -6.58 -5.33
CA GLU A 122 -5.97 -7.55 -6.31
C GLU A 122 -5.65 -9.00 -5.91
N MET A 123 -4.49 -9.25 -5.29
CA MET A 123 -4.14 -10.57 -4.74
C MET A 123 -5.10 -11.06 -3.64
N LEU A 124 -5.77 -10.14 -2.94
CA LEU A 124 -6.73 -10.46 -1.89
C LEU A 124 -8.16 -10.71 -2.44
N ASN A 125 -8.31 -10.90 -3.75
CA ASN A 125 -9.58 -11.24 -4.37
C ASN A 125 -9.93 -12.72 -4.17
N VAL A 126 -10.29 -13.08 -2.94
CA VAL A 126 -10.59 -14.47 -2.54
C VAL A 126 -12.06 -14.87 -2.74
N GLY A 127 -12.97 -13.91 -2.95
CA GLY A 127 -14.42 -14.13 -3.10
C GLY A 127 -15.24 -13.57 -1.91
N THR A 128 -16.53 -13.33 -2.09
CA THR A 128 -17.42 -12.73 -1.05
C THR A 128 -17.81 -13.69 0.07
N GLU A 129 -17.65 -14.99 -0.17
CA GLU A 129 -17.89 -16.08 0.79
C GLU A 129 -17.02 -15.94 2.05
N TYR A 130 -15.91 -15.21 1.90
CA TYR A 130 -14.80 -15.09 2.82
C TYR A 130 -14.82 -13.75 3.56
N GLU A 131 -14.43 -13.73 4.84
CA GLU A 131 -14.47 -12.51 5.64
C GLU A 131 -13.52 -11.44 5.08
N LEU A 132 -12.34 -11.87 4.60
CA LEU A 132 -11.36 -10.97 4.00
C LEU A 132 -11.87 -10.39 2.67
N GLY A 133 -12.56 -11.20 1.87
CA GLY A 133 -13.11 -10.78 0.58
C GLY A 133 -14.35 -9.88 0.73
N ALA A 134 -15.21 -10.15 1.72
CA ALA A 134 -16.35 -9.31 2.05
C ALA A 134 -15.91 -7.89 2.46
N GLU A 135 -14.91 -7.78 3.35
CA GLU A 135 -14.38 -6.48 3.75
C GLU A 135 -13.66 -5.78 2.59
N ARG A 136 -12.90 -6.52 1.77
CA ARG A 136 -12.30 -5.98 0.54
C ARG A 136 -13.37 -5.36 -0.38
N ASN A 137 -14.51 -6.02 -0.56
CA ASN A 137 -15.58 -5.51 -1.41
C ASN A 137 -16.25 -4.27 -0.81
N ARG A 138 -16.45 -4.23 0.51
CA ARG A 138 -16.88 -3.00 1.21
C ARG A 138 -15.93 -1.82 0.96
N ILE A 139 -14.62 -2.07 1.00
CA ILE A 139 -13.61 -1.06 0.68
C ILE A 139 -13.68 -0.64 -0.80
N LEU A 140 -13.91 -1.57 -1.72
CA LEU A 140 -14.10 -1.24 -3.14
C LEU A 140 -15.33 -0.36 -3.36
N GLU A 141 -16.45 -0.65 -2.69
CA GLU A 141 -17.65 0.18 -2.76
C GLU A 141 -17.39 1.59 -2.24
N GLU A 142 -16.61 1.72 -1.15
CA GLU A 142 -16.19 3.03 -0.65
C GLU A 142 -15.27 3.77 -1.62
N CYS A 143 -14.31 3.09 -2.23
CA CYS A 143 -13.46 3.66 -3.28
C CYS A 143 -14.28 4.12 -4.50
N ASN A 144 -15.25 3.30 -4.93
CA ASN A 144 -16.16 3.63 -6.03
C ASN A 144 -17.04 4.84 -5.67
N ARG A 145 -17.51 4.93 -4.42
CA ARG A 145 -18.25 6.09 -3.92
C ARG A 145 -17.41 7.37 -3.95
N ILE A 146 -16.13 7.30 -3.56
CA ILE A 146 -15.21 8.45 -3.63
C ILE A 146 -15.00 8.87 -5.08
N SER A 147 -14.78 7.90 -5.97
CA SER A 147 -14.62 8.17 -7.41
C SER A 147 -15.89 8.72 -8.06
N ARG A 148 -17.09 8.43 -7.54
CA ARG A 148 -18.36 9.01 -8.03
C ARG A 148 -18.65 10.40 -7.42
N ARG A 149 -18.18 10.66 -6.20
CA ARG A 149 -18.46 11.91 -5.44
C ARG A 149 -17.58 13.10 -5.80
N ALA A 150 -16.47 12.92 -6.52
CA ALA A 150 -15.63 14.05 -6.91
C ALA A 150 -16.29 14.99 -7.95
N ASN A 151 -17.55 14.73 -8.35
CA ASN A 151 -18.41 15.62 -9.14
C ASN A 151 -19.13 16.69 -8.28
N PHE A 152 -18.41 17.54 -7.53
CA PHE A 152 -18.99 18.74 -6.89
C PHE A 152 -18.10 19.96 -7.02
#